data_AF-A0A9D5W0F1-F1
#
_entry.id   AF-A0A9D5W0F1-F1
#
_cell.length_a   1.000
_cell.length_b   1.000
_cell.length_c   1.000
_cell.angle_alpha   90.00
_cell.angle_beta   90.00
_cell.angle_gamma   90.00
#
_symmetry.space_group_name_H-M   'P 1'
#
loop_
_entity.id
_entity.type
_entity.pdbx_description
1 polymer ?
#
loop_
_entity_poly.entity_id
_entity_poly.type
_entity_poly.pdbx_seq_one_letter_code
_entity_poly.pdbx_strand_id
1 'polypeptide(L)'
;VLIIGAGPAGLKAASAIAEAGRKVILVDKSPAIGGKPVLYEKIFPNMECGPCMLEPILDDVLFGRYADNIETLTISEVTEVTGYYGNFTVKIKQSPRYVNLKTCIGCGECVEPCPQKAIAVPFTGAMPNSVSIDDSACLRFKGKECSLCKEACPIPDVIDYDDK
;
A
#
# COMPACT_ATOMS: atom_id res chain seq x y z
N VAL A 1 18.55 3.68 3.46
CA VAL A 1 18.09 4.91 2.77
C VAL A 1 16.59 4.98 2.92
N LEU A 2 16.03 6.13 3.26
CA LEU A 2 14.59 6.34 3.34
C LEU A 2 14.12 7.04 2.06
N ILE A 3 13.08 6.53 1.42
CA ILE A 3 12.44 7.12 0.25
C ILE A 3 10.99 7.42 0.61
N ILE A 4 10.55 8.66 0.35
CA ILE A 4 9.19 9.12 0.64
C ILE A 4 8.44 9.23 -0.69
N GLY A 5 7.41 8.40 -0.85
CA GLY A 5 6.58 8.25 -2.04
C GLY A 5 6.99 7.05 -2.90
N ALA A 6 6.10 6.07 -3.04
CA ALA A 6 6.21 4.88 -3.88
C ALA A 6 5.52 5.06 -5.24
N GLY A 7 5.67 6.25 -5.84
CA GLY A 7 5.37 6.47 -7.25
C GLY A 7 6.51 5.98 -8.16
N PRO A 8 6.44 6.20 -9.48
CA PRO A 8 7.43 5.71 -10.45
C PRO A 8 8.87 6.09 -10.09
N ALA A 9 9.08 7.36 -9.69
CA ALA A 9 10.39 7.86 -9.32
C ALA A 9 10.94 7.19 -8.05
N GLY A 10 10.10 7.04 -7.02
CA GLY A 10 10.51 6.42 -5.77
C GLY A 10 10.76 4.93 -5.90
N LEU A 11 9.92 4.23 -6.67
CA LEU A 11 10.12 2.81 -6.99
C LEU A 11 11.44 2.58 -7.73
N LYS A 12 11.73 3.38 -8.78
CA LYS A 12 12.99 3.22 -9.50
C LYS A 12 14.21 3.59 -8.67
N ALA A 13 14.10 4.62 -7.83
CA ALA A 13 15.16 4.96 -6.87
C ALA A 13 15.38 3.83 -5.85
N ALA A 14 14.31 3.23 -5.33
CA ALA A 14 14.39 2.12 -4.39
C ALA A 14 15.11 0.91 -5.01
N SER A 15 14.69 0.50 -6.21
CA SER A 15 15.33 -0.56 -7.00
C SER A 15 16.83 -0.28 -7.21
N ALA A 16 17.21 0.91 -7.71
CA ALA A 16 18.62 1.23 -7.97
C ALA A 16 19.49 1.25 -6.69
N ILE A 17 18.94 1.73 -5.57
CA ILE A 17 19.67 1.75 -4.28
C ILE A 17 19.80 0.33 -3.70
N ALA A 18 18.77 -0.50 -3.87
CA ALA A 18 18.79 -1.90 -3.46
C ALA A 18 19.79 -2.73 -4.28
N GLU A 19 19.87 -2.50 -5.59
CA GLU A 19 20.88 -3.07 -6.49
C GLU A 19 22.31 -2.70 -6.07
N ALA A 20 22.51 -1.49 -5.54
CA ALA A 20 23.78 -1.04 -4.97
C ALA A 20 24.09 -1.66 -3.57
N GLY A 21 23.30 -2.63 -3.12
CA GLY A 21 23.52 -3.37 -1.87
C GLY A 21 23.17 -2.57 -0.61
N ARG A 22 22.28 -1.58 -0.70
CA ARG A 22 21.86 -0.76 0.44
C ARG A 22 20.41 -1.08 0.81
N LYS A 23 20.14 -1.17 2.12
CA LYS A 23 18.77 -1.28 2.63
C LYS A 23 17.97 0.00 2.35
N VAL A 24 16.75 -0.17 1.87
CA VAL A 24 15.80 0.88 1.53
C VAL A 24 14.54 0.71 2.38
N ILE A 25 14.07 1.80 2.97
CA ILE A 25 12.73 1.90 3.53
C ILE A 25 11.94 2.79 2.58
N LEU A 26 10.91 2.25 1.95
CA LEU A 26 10.05 2.94 1.00
C LEU A 26 8.70 3.22 1.67
N VAL A 27 8.40 4.50 1.89
CA VAL A 27 7.19 4.93 2.61
C VAL A 27 6.19 5.55 1.63
N ASP A 28 4.95 5.08 1.64
CA ASP A 28 3.84 5.72 0.91
C ASP A 28 2.61 5.87 1.81
N LYS A 29 1.94 7.02 1.67
CA LYS A 29 0.69 7.33 2.38
C LYS A 29 -0.51 6.55 1.84
N SER A 30 -0.42 6.08 0.60
CA SER A 30 -1.47 5.38 -0.10
C SER A 30 -1.52 3.91 0.37
N PRO A 31 -2.69 3.26 0.28
CA PRO A 31 -2.82 1.83 0.59
C PRO A 31 -2.15 0.91 -0.44
N ALA A 32 -1.71 1.44 -1.58
CA ALA A 32 -1.00 0.69 -2.60
C ALA A 32 0.09 1.55 -3.26
N ILE A 33 1.14 0.90 -3.77
CA ILE A 33 2.25 1.52 -4.49
C ILE A 33 1.95 1.67 -5.98
N GLY A 34 2.72 2.52 -6.68
CA GLY A 34 2.60 2.79 -8.11
C GLY A 34 2.25 4.23 -8.45
N GLY A 35 1.71 5.00 -7.49
CA GLY A 35 1.39 6.42 -7.66
C GLY A 35 0.23 6.67 -8.63
N LYS A 36 0.26 7.77 -9.39
CA LYS A 36 -0.83 8.12 -10.32
C LYS A 36 -0.90 7.28 -11.60
N PRO A 37 0.22 6.85 -12.23
CA PRO A 37 0.14 6.16 -13.52
C PRO A 37 -0.69 4.87 -13.49
N VAL A 38 -0.73 4.15 -12.36
CA VAL A 38 -1.57 2.95 -12.22
C VAL A 38 -3.07 3.23 -12.33
N LEU A 39 -3.49 4.49 -12.22
CA LEU A 39 -4.89 4.92 -12.36
C LEU A 39 -5.23 5.34 -13.79
N TYR A 40 -4.25 5.37 -14.70
CA TYR A 40 -4.45 5.84 -16.08
C TYR A 40 -4.46 4.66 -17.05
N GLU A 41 -5.54 4.58 -17.84
CA GLU A 41 -5.68 3.58 -18.89
C GLU A 41 -4.70 3.81 -20.05
N LYS A 42 -4.38 5.08 -20.36
CA LYS A 42 -3.50 5.45 -21.48
C LYS A 42 -2.57 6.58 -21.08
N ILE A 43 -1.27 6.37 -21.33
CA ILE A 43 -0.22 7.34 -21.03
C ILE A 43 0.50 7.74 -22.32
N PHE A 44 0.60 9.06 -22.55
CA PHE A 44 1.40 9.64 -23.63
C PHE A 44 2.90 9.31 -23.44
N PRO A 45 3.72 9.09 -24.49
CA PRO A 45 3.44 9.31 -25.92
C PRO A 45 2.78 8.15 -26.65
N ASN A 46 3.03 6.93 -26.22
CA ASN A 46 2.66 5.73 -26.97
C ASN A 46 1.21 5.28 -26.72
N MET A 47 0.49 5.95 -25.81
CA MET A 47 -0.86 5.56 -25.37
C MET A 47 -0.91 4.15 -24.78
N GLU A 48 0.17 3.75 -24.12
CA GLU A 48 0.30 2.47 -23.43
C GLU A 48 -0.43 2.47 -22.09
N CYS A 49 -0.77 1.28 -21.61
CA CYS A 49 -1.44 1.07 -20.33
C CYS A 49 -0.51 1.46 -19.17
N GLY A 50 -0.99 2.34 -18.27
CA GLY A 50 -0.20 2.86 -17.17
C GLY A 50 0.28 1.80 -16.17
N PRO A 51 -0.61 0.93 -15.65
CA PRO A 51 -0.20 -0.23 -14.86
C PRO A 51 0.85 -1.11 -15.54
N CYS A 52 0.65 -1.48 -16.82
CA CYS A 52 1.58 -2.36 -17.55
C CYS A 52 2.96 -1.74 -17.71
N MET A 53 3.04 -0.41 -17.88
CA MET A 53 4.31 0.31 -17.96
C MET A 53 5.09 0.27 -16.62
N LEU A 54 4.38 0.26 -15.49
CA LEU A 54 4.99 0.20 -14.16
C LEU A 54 5.25 -1.21 -13.64
N GLU A 55 4.55 -2.21 -14.17
CA GLU A 55 4.68 -3.61 -13.79
C GLU A 55 6.14 -4.10 -13.67
N PRO A 56 7.07 -3.86 -14.62
CA PRO A 56 8.46 -4.33 -14.45
C PRO A 56 9.17 -3.69 -13.26
N ILE A 57 8.89 -2.40 -12.96
CA ILE A 57 9.50 -1.70 -11.83
C ILE A 57 8.90 -2.20 -10.50
N LEU A 58 7.59 -2.49 -10.50
CA LEU A 58 6.92 -3.08 -9.35
C LEU A 58 7.45 -4.48 -9.05
N ASP A 59 7.65 -5.31 -10.09
CA ASP A 59 8.23 -6.64 -9.98
C ASP A 59 9.66 -6.57 -9.41
N ASP A 60 10.50 -5.69 -9.93
CA ASP A 60 11.87 -5.47 -9.43
C ASP A 60 11.90 -5.13 -7.92
N VAL A 61 10.94 -4.32 -7.46
CA VAL A 61 10.87 -3.86 -6.06
C VAL A 61 10.29 -4.93 -5.13
N LEU A 62 9.31 -5.71 -5.59
CA LEU A 62 8.56 -6.66 -4.75
C LEU A 62 9.13 -8.09 -4.79
N PHE A 63 9.58 -8.54 -5.96
CA PHE A 63 9.98 -9.93 -6.23
C PHE A 63 11.35 -10.04 -6.91
N GLY A 64 11.92 -8.91 -7.32
CA GLY A 64 13.23 -8.86 -7.95
C GLY A 64 14.35 -9.39 -7.06
N ARG A 65 15.51 -9.63 -7.68
CA ARG A 65 16.70 -10.21 -7.02
C ARG A 65 17.12 -9.50 -5.72
N TYR A 66 16.85 -8.20 -5.61
CA TYR A 66 17.25 -7.37 -4.48
C TYR A 66 16.07 -6.89 -3.64
N ALA A 67 14.88 -7.46 -3.81
CA ALA A 67 13.66 -7.08 -3.09
C ALA A 67 13.83 -7.23 -1.55
N ASP A 68 14.63 -8.18 -1.08
CA ASP A 68 14.95 -8.35 0.35
C ASP A 68 15.63 -7.12 0.99
N ASN A 69 16.21 -6.24 0.17
CA ASN A 69 16.79 -4.98 0.64
C ASN A 69 15.74 -3.85 0.77
N ILE A 70 14.51 -4.05 0.31
CA ILE A 70 13.47 -3.02 0.25
C ILE A 70 12.34 -3.37 1.21
N GLU A 71 12.17 -2.56 2.25
CA GLU A 71 11.02 -2.61 3.14
C GLU A 71 9.99 -1.57 2.70
N THR A 72 8.80 -2.01 2.32
CA THR A 72 7.73 -1.13 1.85
C THR A 72 6.69 -0.91 2.94
N LEU A 73 6.49 0.35 3.34
CA LEU A 73 5.52 0.78 4.33
C LEU A 73 4.41 1.57 3.63
N THR A 74 3.23 0.96 3.51
CA THR A 74 2.01 1.60 2.97
C THR A 74 1.15 2.16 4.09
N ILE A 75 0.21 3.06 3.75
CA ILE A 75 -0.60 3.80 4.72
C ILE A 75 0.28 4.48 5.79
N SER A 76 1.45 4.95 5.37
CA SER A 76 2.50 5.42 6.25
C SER A 76 2.97 6.81 5.86
N GLU A 77 3.14 7.68 6.85
CA GLU A 77 3.57 9.06 6.66
C GLU A 77 4.75 9.39 7.56
N VAL A 78 5.72 10.13 7.02
CA VAL A 78 6.84 10.65 7.81
C VAL A 78 6.37 11.87 8.58
N THR A 79 6.46 11.83 9.91
CA THR A 79 5.99 12.91 10.79
C THR A 79 7.11 13.79 11.28
N GLU A 80 8.31 13.25 11.45
CA GLU A 80 9.45 13.98 11.99
C GLU A 80 10.76 13.44 11.41
N VAL A 81 11.66 14.35 11.03
CA VAL A 81 13.03 14.03 10.60
C VAL A 81 13.99 14.87 11.44
N THR A 82 14.88 14.20 12.16
CA THR A 82 15.92 14.82 12.98
C THR A 82 17.30 14.28 12.61
N GLY A 83 18.36 14.98 13.04
CA GLY A 83 19.74 14.59 12.76
C GLY A 83 20.36 15.36 11.60
N TYR A 84 21.36 14.76 10.96
CA TYR A 84 22.16 15.40 9.91
C TYR A 84 22.63 14.37 8.86
N TYR A 85 23.34 14.83 7.83
CA TYR A 85 23.82 13.98 6.74
C TYR A 85 24.53 12.72 7.27
N GLY A 86 24.02 11.55 6.89
CA GLY A 86 24.54 10.24 7.29
C GLY A 86 24.04 9.72 8.64
N ASN A 87 23.37 10.55 9.45
CA ASN A 87 22.84 10.17 10.76
C ASN A 87 21.46 10.81 10.99
N PHE A 88 20.45 10.31 10.27
CA PHE A 88 19.07 10.74 10.41
C PHE A 88 18.30 9.79 11.32
N THR A 89 17.45 10.37 12.17
CA THR A 89 16.41 9.64 12.90
C THR A 89 15.06 10.13 12.41
N VAL A 90 14.23 9.21 11.91
CA VAL A 90 12.94 9.51 11.29
C VAL A 90 11.83 8.81 12.04
N LYS A 91 10.75 9.55 12.35
CA LYS A 91 9.52 8.98 12.88
C LYS A 91 8.52 8.79 11.74
N ILE A 92 8.00 7.59 11.64
CA ILE A 92 7.00 7.19 10.65
C ILE A 92 5.73 6.82 11.43
N LYS A 93 4.62 7.43 11.06
CA LYS A 93 3.29 7.07 11.55
C LYS A 93 2.65 6.17 10.49
N GLN A 94 2.48 4.89 10.83
CA GLN A 94 1.69 3.96 10.04
C GLN A 94 0.26 3.98 10.57
N SER A 95 -0.71 4.24 9.70
CA SER A 95 -2.12 4.17 10.07
C SER A 95 -2.61 2.73 9.86
N PRO A 96 -3.54 2.26 10.70
CA PRO A 96 -4.06 0.90 10.59
C PRO A 96 -4.74 0.68 9.25
N ARG A 97 -4.56 -0.52 8.69
CA ARG A 97 -5.30 -0.96 7.50
C ARG A 97 -6.62 -1.61 7.90
N TYR A 98 -6.68 -2.10 9.14
CA TYR A 98 -7.75 -2.94 9.69
C TYR A 98 -7.91 -4.27 8.95
N VAL A 99 -6.84 -4.69 8.25
CA VAL A 99 -6.80 -5.88 7.39
C VAL A 99 -5.45 -6.53 7.55
N ASN A 100 -5.45 -7.80 7.91
CA ASN A 100 -4.24 -8.60 8.02
C ASN A 100 -3.71 -8.95 6.62
N LEU A 101 -2.61 -8.32 6.22
CA LEU A 101 -1.96 -8.52 4.92
C LEU A 101 -1.44 -9.95 4.70
N LYS A 102 -1.21 -10.74 5.76
CA LYS A 102 -0.68 -12.11 5.64
C LYS A 102 -1.76 -13.11 5.24
N THR A 103 -3.01 -12.85 5.62
CA THR A 103 -4.15 -13.74 5.37
C THR A 103 -5.09 -13.21 4.31
N CYS A 104 -5.08 -11.90 4.05
CA CYS A 104 -5.87 -11.29 2.99
C CYS A 104 -5.42 -11.78 1.61
N ILE A 105 -6.36 -12.31 0.83
CA ILE A 105 -6.12 -12.75 -0.56
C ILE A 105 -6.57 -11.71 -1.60
N GLY A 106 -7.07 -10.55 -1.18
CA GLY A 106 -7.49 -9.47 -2.08
C GLY A 106 -8.70 -9.79 -2.98
N CYS A 107 -9.56 -10.74 -2.60
CA CYS A 107 -10.70 -11.17 -3.43
C CYS A 107 -11.80 -10.10 -3.62
N GLY A 108 -11.93 -9.14 -2.70
CA GLY A 108 -12.90 -8.05 -2.80
C GLY A 108 -14.34 -8.40 -2.35
N GLU A 109 -14.63 -9.64 -1.95
CA GLU A 109 -15.99 -10.07 -1.49
C GLU A 109 -16.55 -9.23 -0.33
N CYS A 110 -15.67 -8.63 0.47
CA CYS A 110 -16.05 -7.77 1.60
C CYS A 110 -16.45 -6.34 1.19
N VAL A 111 -16.26 -5.94 -0.08
CA VAL A 111 -16.53 -4.59 -0.59
C VAL A 111 -18.02 -4.39 -0.88
N GLU A 112 -18.64 -5.29 -1.64
CA GLU A 112 -20.04 -5.18 -2.06
C GLU A 112 -21.03 -5.10 -0.88
N PRO A 113 -20.88 -5.88 0.21
CA PRO A 113 -21.78 -5.80 1.36
C PRO A 113 -21.65 -4.52 2.18
N CYS A 114 -20.63 -3.68 1.95
CA CYS A 114 -20.39 -2.50 2.76
C CYS A 114 -21.35 -1.35 2.42
N PRO A 115 -22.28 -0.97 3.32
CA PRO A 115 -23.31 0.03 3.01
C PRO A 115 -22.76 1.46 2.85
N GLN A 116 -21.55 1.73 3.35
CA GLN A 116 -20.88 3.04 3.24
C GLN A 116 -19.70 3.03 2.27
N LYS A 117 -19.42 1.89 1.61
CA LYS A 117 -18.22 1.70 0.78
C LYS A 117 -16.93 2.13 1.49
N ALA A 118 -16.88 1.90 2.81
CA ALA A 118 -15.74 2.25 3.65
C ALA A 118 -14.57 1.29 3.47
N ILE A 119 -14.81 0.07 2.98
CA ILE A 119 -13.79 -0.90 2.60
C ILE A 119 -13.69 -0.94 1.08
N ALA A 120 -12.46 -0.83 0.56
CA ALA A 120 -12.23 -0.81 -0.88
C ALA A 120 -10.91 -1.50 -1.24
N VAL A 121 -10.88 -2.10 -2.44
CA VAL A 121 -9.64 -2.41 -3.14
C VAL A 121 -9.15 -1.09 -3.78
N PRO A 122 -7.88 -0.68 -3.59
CA PRO A 122 -7.40 0.60 -4.11
C PRO A 122 -7.59 0.75 -5.63
N PHE A 123 -7.23 -0.32 -6.37
CA PHE A 123 -7.46 -0.50 -7.80
C PHE A 123 -7.20 -1.97 -8.16
N THR A 124 -7.66 -2.42 -9.33
CA THR A 124 -7.41 -3.78 -9.81
C THR A 124 -5.92 -4.01 -10.03
N GLY A 125 -5.34 -5.02 -9.37
CA GLY A 125 -3.90 -5.28 -9.42
C GLY A 125 -3.07 -4.41 -8.46
N ALA A 126 -3.70 -3.76 -7.49
CA ALA A 126 -3.00 -3.02 -6.45
C ALA A 126 -2.00 -3.88 -5.68
N MET A 127 -0.85 -3.29 -5.33
CA MET A 127 0.19 -3.91 -4.52
C MET A 127 0.40 -3.09 -3.24
N PRO A 128 0.34 -3.69 -2.04
CA PRO A 128 -0.05 -5.07 -1.77
C PRO A 128 -1.50 -5.36 -2.17
N ASN A 129 -1.77 -6.56 -2.69
CA ASN A 129 -3.10 -6.98 -3.11
C ASN A 129 -4.03 -7.21 -1.92
N SER A 130 -4.61 -6.12 -1.43
CA SER A 130 -5.40 -6.10 -0.21
C SER A 130 -6.42 -4.97 -0.26
N VAL A 131 -7.46 -5.14 0.55
CA VAL A 131 -8.42 -4.06 0.84
C VAL A 131 -7.89 -3.17 1.96
N SER A 132 -8.44 -1.97 2.07
CA SER A 132 -8.23 -1.07 3.21
C SER A 132 -9.57 -0.54 3.70
N ILE A 133 -9.71 -0.35 5.01
CA ILE A 133 -10.91 0.25 5.61
C ILE A 133 -10.63 1.70 5.96
N ASP A 134 -11.47 2.61 5.46
CA ASP A 134 -11.56 4.01 5.88
C ASP A 134 -12.37 4.10 7.18
N ASP A 135 -11.69 4.39 8.28
CA ASP A 135 -12.27 4.55 9.61
C ASP A 135 -13.25 5.72 9.69
N SER A 136 -12.99 6.80 8.95
CA SER A 136 -13.84 7.97 8.89
C SER A 136 -15.19 7.71 8.21
N ALA A 137 -15.27 6.70 7.34
CA ALA A 137 -16.49 6.30 6.65
C ALA A 137 -17.22 5.14 7.34
N CYS A 138 -16.49 4.21 7.94
CA CYS A 138 -17.00 2.96 8.49
C CYS A 138 -18.04 3.16 9.61
N LEU A 139 -19.20 2.50 9.49
CA LEU A 139 -20.25 2.57 10.50
C LEU A 139 -19.81 1.98 11.86
N ARG A 140 -18.94 0.97 11.85
CA ARG A 140 -18.43 0.33 13.06
C ARG A 140 -17.59 1.30 13.89
N PHE A 141 -16.68 2.02 13.25
CA PHE A 141 -15.86 3.05 13.91
C PHE A 141 -16.68 4.28 14.33
N LYS A 142 -17.86 4.48 13.72
CA LYS A 142 -18.88 5.46 14.17
C LYS A 142 -19.80 4.96 15.30
N GLY A 143 -19.50 3.81 15.89
CA GLY A 143 -20.22 3.27 17.06
C GLY A 143 -21.48 2.47 16.73
N LYS A 144 -21.72 2.09 15.47
CA LYS A 144 -22.82 1.18 15.11
C LYS A 144 -22.36 -0.28 15.13
N GLU A 145 -23.27 -1.19 15.43
CA GLU A 145 -23.02 -2.63 15.27
C GLU A 145 -23.05 -3.00 13.78
N CYS A 146 -21.87 -3.17 13.18
CA CYS A 146 -21.71 -3.60 11.80
C CYS A 146 -20.55 -4.60 11.70
N SER A 147 -20.80 -5.74 11.04
CA SER A 147 -19.86 -6.84 10.82
C SER A 147 -19.94 -7.42 9.40
N LEU A 148 -20.69 -6.78 8.50
CA LEU A 148 -21.00 -7.29 7.16
C LEU A 148 -19.76 -7.66 6.34
N CYS A 149 -18.73 -6.82 6.35
CA CYS A 149 -17.49 -7.11 5.63
C CYS A 149 -16.73 -8.30 6.22
N LYS A 150 -16.78 -8.49 7.54
CA LYS A 150 -16.16 -9.62 8.24
C LYS A 150 -16.91 -10.94 7.98
N GLU A 151 -18.24 -10.89 7.96
CA GLU A 151 -19.10 -12.04 7.65
C GLU A 151 -19.00 -12.48 6.19
N ALA A 152 -18.86 -11.54 5.26
CA ALA A 152 -18.68 -11.83 3.85
C ALA A 152 -17.27 -12.31 3.49
N CYS A 153 -16.29 -12.14 4.38
CA CYS A 153 -14.92 -12.57 4.08
C CYS A 153 -14.83 -14.10 4.09
N PRO A 154 -14.39 -14.74 2.99
CA PRO A 154 -14.28 -16.20 2.92
C PRO A 154 -13.13 -16.75 3.77
N ILE A 155 -12.20 -15.90 4.20
CA ILE A 155 -11.05 -16.27 5.02
C ILE A 155 -11.26 -15.69 6.42
N PRO A 156 -11.15 -16.51 7.48
CA PRO A 156 -11.29 -16.03 8.86
C PRO A 156 -10.16 -15.07 9.23
N ASP A 157 -10.46 -14.18 10.18
CA ASP A 157 -9.47 -13.28 10.82
C ASP A 157 -8.66 -12.38 9.86
N VAL A 158 -9.22 -12.08 8.69
CA VAL A 158 -8.64 -11.09 7.76
C VAL A 158 -8.95 -9.66 8.21
N ILE A 159 -10.21 -9.39 8.59
CA ILE A 159 -10.63 -8.06 9.03
C ILE A 159 -10.44 -7.96 10.54
N ASP A 160 -9.53 -7.07 10.93
CA ASP A 160 -9.12 -6.81 12.30
C ASP A 160 -9.41 -5.35 12.64
N TYR A 161 -10.45 -5.12 13.44
CA TYR A 161 -10.84 -3.76 13.85
C TYR A 161 -9.99 -3.21 14.99
N ASP A 162 -9.17 -4.06 15.63
CA ASP A 162 -8.32 -3.70 16.77
C ASP A 162 -6.89 -3.35 16.34
N ASP A 163 -6.59 -3.40 15.04
CA ASP A 163 -5.36 -2.90 14.41
C ASP A 163 -5.15 -1.41 14.76
N LYS A 164 -3.96 -1.05 15.28
CA LYS A 164 -3.63 0.28 15.83
C LYS A 164 -2.27 0.78 15.41
#